data_AF-A0A535GY57-F1
#
_entry.id   AF-A0A535GY57-F1
#
_cell.length_a   1.000
_cell.length_b   1.000
_cell.length_c   1.000
_cell.angle_alpha   90.00
_cell.angle_beta   90.00
_cell.angle_gamma   90.00
#
_symmetry.space_group_name_H-M   'P 1'
#
loop_
_entity.id
_entity.type
_entity.pdbx_description
1 polymer ?
#
loop_
_entity_poly.entity_id
_entity_poly.type
_entity_poly.pdbx_seq_one_letter_code
_entity_poly.pdbx_strand_id
1 'polypeptide(L)' 'MLYSTTHATPVGELTLVASDAGLRAILWPRLSPARAGIQPRPHRNPDHPVLQQTAAQLDEYFAGSRTT' A
#
# COMPACT_ATOMS: atom_id res chain seq x y z
N MET A 1 -1.13 -9.58 11.90
CA MET A 1 -2.41 -9.49 11.14
C MET A 1 -2.13 -8.83 9.80
N LEU A 2 -3.09 -8.77 8.86
CA LEU A 2 -2.93 -7.95 7.66
C LEU A 2 -3.67 -6.63 7.83
N TYR A 3 -3.01 -5.54 7.46
CA TYR A 3 -3.50 -4.18 7.50
C TYR A 3 -3.54 -3.60 6.09
N SER A 4 -4.51 -2.76 5.81
CA SER A 4 -4.61 -2.05 4.53
C SER A 4 -4.87 -0.56 4.69
N THR A 5 -4.38 0.21 3.73
CA THR A 5 -4.74 1.62 3.56
C THR A 5 -4.84 1.95 2.08
N THR A 6 -5.58 3.00 1.74
CA THR A 6 -5.67 3.54 0.39
C THR A 6 -4.83 4.81 0.32
N HIS A 7 -4.00 4.93 -0.71
CA HIS A 7 -3.13 6.09 -0.95
C HIS A 7 -3.40 6.66 -2.35
N ALA A 8 -3.63 7.96 -2.41
CA ALA A 8 -3.88 8.64 -3.68
C ALA A 8 -2.53 8.96 -4.34
N THR A 9 -2.33 8.45 -5.56
CA THR A 9 -1.11 8.69 -6.34
C THR A 9 -1.47 9.30 -7.69
N PRO A 10 -0.53 9.95 -8.40
CA PRO A 10 -0.79 10.49 -9.74
C PRO A 10 -1.22 9.45 -10.78
N VAL A 11 -1.04 8.16 -10.49
CA VAL A 11 -1.48 7.02 -11.32
C VAL A 11 -2.81 6.40 -10.85
N GLY A 12 -3.43 6.97 -9.82
CA GLY A 12 -4.71 6.53 -9.25
C GLY A 12 -4.62 6.10 -7.77
N GLU A 13 -5.70 5.54 -7.24
CA GLU A 13 -5.75 5.07 -5.85
C GLU A 13 -5.06 3.71 -5.70
N LEU A 14 -3.93 3.66 -5.01
CA LEU A 14 -3.23 2.43 -4.68
C LEU A 14 -3.72 1.93 -3.32
N THR A 15 -4.08 0.64 -3.23
CA THR A 15 -4.33 0.02 -1.93
C THR A 15 -3.07 -0.68 -1.44
N LEU A 16 -2.50 -0.18 -0.36
CA LEU A 16 -1.33 -0.74 0.29
C LEU A 16 -1.79 -1.79 1.30
N VAL A 17 -1.15 -2.96 1.29
CA VAL A 17 -1.40 -4.04 2.24
C VAL A 17 -0.09 -4.41 2.91
N ALA A 18 -0.06 -4.35 4.24
CA ALA A 18 1.09 -4.68 5.06
C ALA A 18 0.69 -5.63 6.20
N SER A 19 1.70 -6.18 6.84
CA SER A 19 1.59 -6.88 8.11
C SER A 19 2.57 -6.26 9.11
N ASP A 20 2.51 -6.69 10.35
CA ASP A 20 3.49 -6.32 11.38
C ASP A 20 4.94 -6.64 10.96
N ALA A 21 5.14 -7.62 10.08
CA ALA A 21 6.46 -8.00 9.56
C ALA A 21 6.93 -7.11 8.38
N GLY A 22 6.04 -6.34 7.75
CA GLY A 22 6.39 -5.52 6.60
C GLY A 22 5.32 -5.46 5.51
N LEU A 23 5.65 -4.79 4.39
CA LEU A 23 4.76 -4.62 3.25
C LEU A 23 4.52 -5.96 2.56
N ARG A 24 3.25 -6.30 2.32
CA ARG A 24 2.84 -7.57 1.72
C ARG A 24 2.49 -7.42 0.24
N ALA A 25 1.77 -6.36 -0.11
CA ALA A 25 1.36 -6.08 -1.49
C ALA A 25 0.96 -4.62 -1.69
N ILE A 26 1.04 -4.17 -2.94
CA ILE A 26 0.46 -2.93 -3.43
C ILE A 26 -0.53 -3.30 -4.53
N LEU A 27 -1.80 -2.98 -4.32
CA LEU A 27 -2.86 -3.18 -5.30
C LEU A 27 -3.05 -1.90 -6.09
N TRP A 28 -3.05 -2.04 -7.41
CA TRP A 28 -3.37 -0.96 -8.32
C TRP A 28 -4.89 -0.73 -8.37
N PRO A 29 -5.38 0.47 -8.72
CA PRO A 29 -6.81 0.82 -8.71
C PRO A 29 -7.68 -0.13 -9.55
N ARG A 30 -7.09 -0.84 -10.51
CA ARG A 30 -7.79 -1.79 -11.39
C ARG A 30 -7.60 -3.26 -10.99
N LEU A 31 -6.88 -3.55 -9.91
CA LEU A 31 -6.62 -4.90 -9.41
C LEU A 31 -7.43 -5.17 -8.14
N SER A 32 -8.36 -6.12 -8.22
CA SER A 32 -9.13 -6.55 -7.06
C SER A 32 -8.26 -7.34 -6.06
N PRO A 33 -8.46 -7.20 -4.73
CA PRO A 33 -7.73 -7.95 -3.71
C PRO A 33 -7.79 -9.48 -3.89
N ALA A 34 -8.92 -9.97 -4.43
CA ALA A 34 -9.13 -11.38 -4.74
C ALA A 34 -8.16 -11.90 -5.82
N ARG A 35 -7.76 -11.06 -6.78
CA ARG A 35 -6.76 -11.43 -7.80
C ARG A 35 -5.34 -11.41 -7.26
N ALA A 36 -5.09 -10.69 -6.17
CA ALA A 36 -3.79 -10.63 -5.52
C ALA A 36 -3.60 -11.72 -4.45
N GLY A 37 -4.55 -12.64 -4.29
CA GLY A 37 -4.44 -13.74 -3.33
C GLY A 37 -4.41 -13.28 -1.87
N ILE A 38 -4.95 -12.09 -1.57
CA ILE A 38 -4.94 -11.54 -0.21
C ILE A 38 -6.12 -12.12 0.55
N GLN A 39 -5.84 -13.18 1.30
CA GLN A 39 -6.76 -13.84 2.24
C GLN A 39 -6.02 -14.07 3.57
N PRO A 40 -6.63 -13.76 4.73
CA PRO A 40 -7.95 -13.13 4.92
C PRO A 40 -7.97 -11.63 4.59
N ARG A 41 -9.16 -11.03 4.48
CA ARG A 41 -9.35 -9.60 4.17
C ARG A 41 -8.59 -8.73 5.19
N PRO A 42 -7.69 -7.84 4.73
CA PRO A 42 -6.91 -7.00 5.63
C PRO A 42 -7.80 -6.00 6.38
N HIS A 43 -7.42 -5.69 7.62
CA HIS A 43 -8.05 -4.65 8.42
C HIS A 43 -7.61 -3.28 7.95
N ARG A 44 -8.55 -2.38 7.69
CA ARG A 44 -8.21 -1.01 7.32
C ARG A 44 -7.56 -0.30 8.52
N ASN A 45 -6.28 0.03 8.40
CA ASN A 45 -5.50 0.71 9.43
C ASN A 45 -4.48 1.68 8.77
N PRO A 46 -4.88 2.92 8.50
CA PRO A 46 -4.01 3.91 7.86
C PRO A 46 -2.83 4.36 8.73
N ASP A 47 -2.91 4.16 10.05
CA ASP A 47 -1.89 4.57 11.03
C ASP A 47 -0.79 3.52 11.22
N HIS A 48 -0.83 2.40 10.49
CA HIS A 48 0.20 1.38 10.61
C HIS A 48 1.56 1.93 10.13
N PRO A 49 2.64 1.82 10.92
CA PRO A 49 3.93 2.48 10.63
C PRO A 49 4.51 2.06 9.29
N VAL A 50 4.40 0.77 8.92
CA VAL A 50 4.85 0.27 7.61
C VAL A 50 4.06 0.90 6.45
N LEU A 51 2.76 1.11 6.62
CA LEU A 51 1.92 1.69 5.57
C LEU A 51 2.20 3.18 5.40
N GLN A 52 2.38 3.91 6.51
CA GLN A 52 2.80 5.31 6.54
C GLN A 52 4.16 5.49 5.84
N GLN A 53 5.15 4.67 6.20
CA GLN A 53 6.47 4.71 5.55
C GLN A 53 6.38 4.38 4.06
N THR A 54 5.56 3.40 3.67
CA THR A 54 5.38 3.05 2.25
C THR A 54 4.72 4.19 1.48
N ALA A 55 3.70 4.83 2.05
CA ALA A 55 3.02 5.97 1.44
C ALA A 55 4.00 7.13 1.20
N ALA A 56 4.78 7.51 2.22
CA ALA A 56 5.81 8.55 2.09
C ALA A 56 6.84 8.21 1.00
N GLN A 57 7.30 6.96 0.96
CA GLN A 57 8.24 6.50 -0.07
C GLN A 57 7.64 6.50 -1.48
N LEU A 58 6.35 6.21 -1.61
CA LEU A 58 5.64 6.31 -2.89
C LEU A 58 5.52 7.76 -3.31
N ASP A 59 5.21 8.67 -2.40
CA ASP A 59 5.16 10.10 -2.68
C ASP A 59 6.53 10.62 -3.15
N GLU A 60 7.63 10.22 -2.50
CA GLU A 60 9.00 10.56 -2.92
C GLU A 60 9.34 9.98 -4.31
N TYR A 61 8.92 8.74 -4.57
CA TYR A 61 9.12 8.08 -5.87
C TYR A 61 8.36 8.81 -6.98
N PHE A 62 7.09 9.13 -6.76
CA PHE A 62 6.28 9.87 -7.73
C PHE A 62 6.72 11.33 -7.89
N ALA A 63 7.27 11.94 -6.84
CA ALA A 63 7.89 13.27 -6.91
C ALA A 63 9.23 13.26 -7.67
N GLY A 64 9.78 12.09 -8.00
CA GLY A 64 11.09 11.96 -8.65
C GLY A 64 12.27 12.30 -7.73
N SER A 65 12.02 12.49 -6.42
CA SER A 65 13.05 12.78 -5.42
C SER A 65 13.85 11.54 -5.01
N ARG A 66 13.38 10.35 -5.38
CA ARG A 66 14.03 9.08 -5.08
C ARG A 66 14.62 8.45 -6.34
N THR A 67 15.93 8.58 -6.49
CA THR A 67 16.75 7.89 -7.48
C THR A 67 17.56 6.80 -6.79
N THR A 68 17.09 5.56 -6.83
CA THR A 68 17.89 4.38 -6.44
C THR A 68 17.56 3.23 -7.36
#